data_AF-A0A9B0TL40-F1
#
_entry.id   AF-A0A9B0TL40-F1
#
_cell.length_a   1.000
_cell.length_b   1.000
_cell.length_c   1.000
_cell.angle_alpha   90.00
_cell.angle_beta   90.00
_cell.angle_gamma   90.00
#
_symmetry.space_group_name_H-M   'P 1'
#
loop_
_entity.id
_entity.type
_entity.pdbx_description
1 polymer ?
#
loop_
_entity_poly.entity_id
_entity_poly.type
_entity_poly.pdbx_seq_one_letter_code
_entity_poly.pdbx_strand_id
1 'polypeptide(L)'
;MAFLLSLLTALVMLSYGPVPSLGCDLSQNHILASRKTFVLLGQMRRLSPFFCLKDRKDFRIPQEMVDSSQLQKVQTISVLHEMLQQTFNLFHTEGASAAWNTTLLDQLHSGLSQQLDDLETCLVQA
;
A
#
# COMPACT_ATOMS: atom_id res chain seq x y z
N MET A 1 -10.25 26.57 45.87
CA MET A 1 -8.97 25.83 45.91
C MET A 1 -9.09 24.46 45.24
N ALA A 2 -9.97 23.55 45.70
CA ALA A 2 -10.08 22.19 45.14
C ALA A 2 -10.53 22.11 43.67
N PHE A 3 -11.44 22.99 43.24
CA PHE A 3 -11.97 23.01 41.87
C PHE A 3 -10.90 23.38 40.82
N LEU A 4 -10.02 24.32 41.16
CA LEU A 4 -8.89 24.72 40.31
C LEU A 4 -7.84 23.60 40.20
N LEU A 5 -7.58 22.89 41.30
CA LEU A 5 -6.69 21.72 41.27
C LEU A 5 -7.25 20.59 40.41
N SER A 6 -8.55 20.32 40.50
CA SER A 6 -9.21 19.30 39.68
C SER A 6 -9.24 19.65 38.19
N LEU A 7 -9.34 20.93 37.86
CA LEU A 7 -9.30 21.40 36.48
C LEU A 7 -7.88 21.29 35.90
N LEU A 8 -6.87 21.63 36.69
CA LEU A 8 -5.46 21.50 36.32
C LEU A 8 -5.07 20.04 36.07
N THR A 9 -5.50 19.12 36.93
CA THR A 9 -5.24 17.68 36.72
C THR A 9 -5.97 17.13 35.50
N ALA A 10 -7.20 17.57 35.22
CA ALA A 10 -7.91 17.20 34.00
C ALA A 10 -7.21 17.72 32.73
N LEU A 11 -6.75 18.97 32.73
CA LEU A 11 -5.98 19.57 31.63
C LEU A 11 -4.66 18.84 31.36
N VAL A 12 -3.95 18.46 32.43
CA VAL A 12 -2.76 17.61 32.33
C VAL A 12 -3.12 16.25 31.73
N MET A 13 -4.15 15.57 32.21
CA MET A 13 -4.54 14.29 31.60
C MET A 13 -4.95 14.40 30.12
N LEU A 14 -5.56 15.53 29.71
CA LEU A 14 -5.86 15.81 28.30
C LEU A 14 -4.61 16.12 27.47
N SER A 15 -3.58 16.73 28.04
CA SER A 15 -2.32 17.03 27.33
C SER A 15 -1.33 15.86 27.31
N TYR A 16 -1.54 14.85 28.17
CA TYR A 16 -0.72 13.62 28.25
C TYR A 16 -1.41 12.39 27.65
N GLY A 17 -2.65 12.52 27.15
CA GLY A 17 -3.22 11.53 26.24
C GLY A 17 -2.28 11.37 25.03
N PRO A 18 -2.10 10.15 24.48
CA PRO A 18 -1.28 9.99 23.30
C PRO A 18 -1.85 10.89 22.22
N VAL A 19 -1.13 11.98 21.92
CA VAL A 19 -1.40 12.79 20.74
C VAL A 19 -1.38 11.79 19.59
N PRO A 20 -2.49 11.58 18.87
CA PRO A 20 -2.46 10.73 17.70
C PRO A 20 -1.36 11.28 16.81
N SER A 21 -0.31 10.50 16.59
CA SER A 21 0.68 10.84 15.57
C SER A 21 -0.12 11.13 14.31
N LEU A 22 -0.07 12.36 13.80
CA LEU A 22 -0.73 12.78 12.56
C LEU A 22 -0.14 12.08 11.32
N GLY A 23 0.61 10.99 11.50
CA GLY A 23 1.18 10.18 10.45
C GLY A 23 0.76 8.73 10.61
N CYS A 24 0.17 8.16 9.57
CA CYS A 24 -0.06 6.72 9.51
C CYS A 24 1.26 5.97 9.38
N ASP A 25 1.55 5.05 10.30
CA ASP A 25 2.65 4.09 10.17
C ASP A 25 2.09 2.76 9.65
N LEU A 26 2.53 2.35 8.46
CA LEU A 26 2.14 1.05 7.91
C LEU A 26 2.69 -0.06 8.80
N SER A 27 1.81 -0.99 9.17
CA SER A 27 2.17 -2.09 10.06
C SER A 27 3.21 -3.02 9.42
N GLN A 28 3.93 -3.78 10.25
CA GLN A 28 4.83 -4.83 9.78
C GLN A 28 4.10 -5.88 8.92
N ASN A 29 2.79 -6.06 9.14
CA ASN A 29 1.96 -6.96 8.35
C ASN A 29 1.81 -6.47 6.90
N HIS A 30 1.68 -5.16 6.68
CA HIS A 30 1.61 -4.58 5.34
C HIS A 30 2.92 -4.83 4.55
N ILE A 31 4.07 -4.71 5.21
CA ILE A 31 5.38 -5.01 4.59
C ILE A 31 5.47 -6.50 4.23
N LEU A 32 4.99 -7.38 5.10
CA LEU A 32 4.96 -8.82 4.83
C LEU A 32 4.01 -9.16 3.67
N ALA A 33 2.83 -8.53 3.62
CA ALA A 33 1.88 -8.69 2.53
C ALA A 33 2.50 -8.26 1.19
N SER A 34 3.14 -7.09 1.16
CA SER A 34 3.87 -6.60 -0.02
C SER A 34 4.92 -7.60 -0.52
N ARG A 35 5.74 -8.15 0.39
CA ARG A 35 6.73 -9.19 0.03
C ARG A 35 6.08 -10.44 -0.56
N LYS A 36 4.97 -10.90 0.01
CA LYS A 36 4.21 -12.05 -0.52
C LYS A 36 3.68 -11.77 -1.92
N THR A 37 3.14 -10.58 -2.16
CA THR A 37 2.67 -10.12 -3.48
C THR A 37 3.80 -10.19 -4.52
N PHE A 38 5.00 -9.71 -4.18
CA PHE A 38 6.16 -9.80 -5.10
C PHE A 38 6.60 -11.23 -5.39
N VAL A 39 6.64 -12.10 -4.37
CA VAL A 39 6.95 -13.53 -4.55
C VAL A 39 5.93 -14.18 -5.49
N LEU A 40 4.64 -13.89 -5.29
CA LEU A 40 3.56 -14.42 -6.10
C LEU A 40 3.64 -13.96 -7.56
N LEU A 41 3.89 -12.67 -7.81
CA LEU A 41 4.14 -12.15 -9.17
C LEU A 41 5.32 -12.85 -9.84
N GLY A 42 6.36 -13.20 -9.07
CA GLY A 42 7.48 -14.00 -9.54
C GLY A 42 7.08 -15.43 -9.94
N GLN A 43 6.20 -16.07 -9.17
CA GLN A 43 5.66 -17.41 -9.44
C GLN A 43 4.70 -17.44 -10.64
N MET A 44 4.00 -16.35 -10.91
CA MET A 44 3.10 -16.24 -12.05
C MET A 44 3.84 -16.27 -13.39
N ARG A 45 5.14 -15.97 -13.42
CA ARG A 45 5.96 -15.96 -14.64
C ARG A 45 5.86 -17.29 -15.41
N ARG A 46 5.33 -17.23 -16.63
CA ARG A 46 5.18 -18.39 -17.51
C ARG A 46 6.37 -18.66 -18.42
N LEU A 47 7.05 -17.59 -18.86
CA LEU A 47 8.15 -17.65 -19.83
C LEU A 47 9.39 -16.95 -19.28
N SER A 48 10.57 -17.39 -19.73
CA SER A 48 11.80 -16.64 -19.48
C SER A 48 11.75 -15.30 -20.23
N PRO A 49 12.04 -14.16 -19.58
CA PRO A 49 12.04 -12.85 -20.23
C PRO A 49 12.99 -12.75 -21.42
N PHE A 50 13.99 -13.64 -21.51
CA PHE A 50 14.91 -13.74 -22.64
C PHE A 50 14.19 -14.00 -23.98
N PHE A 51 13.07 -14.71 -23.97
CA PHE A 51 12.33 -14.98 -25.20
C PHE A 51 11.49 -13.79 -25.69
N CYS A 52 11.23 -12.81 -24.83
CA CYS A 52 10.38 -11.64 -25.12
C CYS A 52 11.19 -10.35 -25.32
N LEU A 53 12.49 -10.44 -25.64
CA LEU A 53 13.38 -9.28 -25.72
C LEU A 53 12.94 -8.23 -26.73
N LYS A 54 12.29 -8.66 -27.83
CA LYS A 54 11.76 -7.80 -28.90
C LYS A 54 10.45 -7.11 -28.51
N ASP A 55 9.71 -7.68 -27.55
CA ASP A 55 8.43 -7.16 -27.08
C ASP A 55 8.59 -6.18 -25.91
N ARG A 56 9.83 -5.91 -25.49
CA ARG A 56 10.11 -4.98 -24.39
C ARG A 56 9.70 -3.56 -24.77
N LYS A 57 9.02 -2.91 -23.84
CA LYS A 57 8.63 -1.52 -23.93
C LYS A 57 9.11 -0.78 -22.69
N ASP A 58 9.66 0.40 -22.90
CA ASP A 58 9.86 1.36 -21.81
C ASP A 58 8.51 2.01 -21.48
N PHE A 59 7.98 1.70 -20.29
CA PHE A 59 6.73 2.24 -19.77
C PHE A 59 6.88 3.62 -19.13
N ARG A 60 8.12 4.14 -18.98
CA ARG A 60 8.41 5.48 -18.45
C ARG A 60 7.74 5.76 -17.09
N ILE A 61 7.94 4.87 -16.12
CA ILE A 61 7.42 5.03 -14.76
C ILE A 61 7.96 6.37 -14.19
N PRO A 62 7.10 7.30 -13.75
CA PRO A 62 7.53 8.57 -13.19
C PRO A 62 8.29 8.37 -11.88
N GLN A 63 9.63 8.43 -11.93
CA GLN A 63 10.47 8.19 -10.75
C GLN A 63 10.26 9.25 -9.67
N GLU A 64 9.96 10.49 -10.08
CA GLU A 64 9.67 11.62 -9.17
C GLU A 64 8.51 11.31 -8.22
N MET A 65 7.55 10.46 -8.63
CA MET A 65 6.39 10.09 -7.81
C MET A 65 6.66 8.88 -6.89
N VAL A 66 7.70 8.10 -7.19
CA VAL A 66 8.06 6.88 -6.44
C VAL A 66 9.21 7.15 -5.45
N ASP A 67 10.00 8.20 -5.69
CA ASP A 67 11.08 8.63 -4.82
C ASP A 67 10.53 9.24 -3.53
N SER A 68 10.59 8.45 -2.45
CA SER A 68 10.15 8.86 -1.13
C SER A 68 10.92 10.06 -0.55
N SER A 69 12.07 10.41 -1.11
CA SER A 69 12.85 11.58 -0.66
C SER A 69 12.22 12.91 -1.09
N GLN A 70 11.36 12.90 -2.11
CA GLN A 70 10.75 14.10 -2.68
C GLN A 70 9.29 14.32 -2.27
N LEU A 71 8.64 13.30 -1.70
CA LEU A 71 7.23 13.36 -1.31
C LEU A 71 7.00 13.35 0.20
N GLN A 72 5.96 14.07 0.63
CA GLN A 72 5.43 13.94 1.98
C GLN A 72 4.80 12.55 2.15
N LYS A 73 4.92 11.97 3.35
CA LYS A 73 4.45 10.62 3.69
C LYS A 73 3.02 10.31 3.24
N VAL A 74 2.09 11.25 3.44
CA VAL A 74 0.67 11.11 3.03
C VAL A 74 0.55 11.01 1.51
N GLN A 75 1.30 11.82 0.78
CA GLN A 75 1.29 11.81 -0.68
C GLN A 75 1.88 10.50 -1.24
N THR A 76 2.92 9.95 -0.61
CA THR A 76 3.46 8.63 -0.95
C THR A 76 2.45 7.51 -0.73
N ILE A 77 1.65 7.58 0.35
CA ILE A 77 0.57 6.60 0.61
C ILE A 77 -0.50 6.69 -0.48
N SER A 78 -0.92 7.90 -0.88
CA SER A 78 -1.87 8.09 -1.98
C SER A 78 -1.34 7.55 -3.32
N VAL A 79 -0.08 7.83 -3.65
CA VAL A 79 0.54 7.29 -4.88
C VAL A 79 0.59 5.76 -4.82
N LEU A 80 0.99 5.17 -3.69
CA LEU A 80 1.03 3.72 -3.53
C LEU A 80 -0.35 3.09 -3.65
N HIS A 81 -1.37 3.69 -3.02
CA HIS A 81 -2.76 3.25 -3.11
C HIS A 81 -3.21 3.22 -4.58
N GLU A 82 -2.99 4.30 -5.32
CA GLU A 82 -3.36 4.38 -6.74
C GLU A 82 -2.61 3.33 -7.58
N MET A 83 -1.31 3.12 -7.35
CA MET A 83 -0.54 2.10 -8.05
C MET A 83 -1.08 0.68 -7.79
N LEU A 84 -1.44 0.36 -6.54
CA LEU A 84 -2.01 -0.93 -6.20
C LEU A 84 -3.42 -1.10 -6.78
N GLN A 85 -4.24 -0.04 -6.79
CA GLN A 85 -5.57 -0.07 -7.38
C GLN A 85 -5.50 -0.33 -8.89
N GLN A 86 -4.62 0.37 -9.60
CA GLN A 86 -4.42 0.14 -11.04
C GLN A 86 -3.88 -1.26 -11.33
N THR A 87 -2.98 -1.76 -10.47
CA THR A 87 -2.49 -3.15 -10.56
C THR A 87 -3.63 -4.16 -10.36
N PHE A 88 -4.45 -3.96 -9.35
CA PHE A 88 -5.60 -4.81 -9.05
C PHE A 88 -6.58 -4.87 -10.23
N ASN A 89 -6.91 -3.71 -10.81
CA ASN A 89 -7.77 -3.59 -11.98
C ASN A 89 -7.17 -4.31 -13.21
N LEU A 90 -5.86 -4.13 -13.46
CA LEU A 90 -5.17 -4.79 -14.57
C LEU A 90 -5.28 -6.31 -14.49
N PHE A 91 -5.10 -6.89 -13.30
CA PHE A 91 -5.18 -8.34 -13.09
C PHE A 91 -6.62 -8.87 -12.98
N HIS A 92 -7.64 -8.02 -12.96
CA HIS A 92 -9.05 -8.42 -13.03
C HIS A 92 -9.62 -8.47 -14.45
N THR A 93 -8.84 -8.07 -15.46
CA THR A 93 -9.28 -8.11 -16.85
C THR A 93 -9.44 -9.55 -17.36
N GLU A 94 -10.35 -9.77 -18.31
CA GLU A 94 -10.52 -11.06 -18.99
C GLU A 94 -9.21 -11.55 -19.64
N GLY A 95 -8.40 -10.61 -20.16
CA GLY A 95 -7.08 -10.90 -20.69
C GLY A 95 -6.11 -11.46 -19.64
N ALA A 96 -6.14 -10.93 -18.42
CA ALA A 96 -5.35 -11.48 -17.32
C ALA A 96 -5.85 -12.88 -16.92
N SER A 97 -7.16 -13.08 -16.81
CA SER A 97 -7.76 -14.38 -16.51
C SER A 97 -7.42 -15.46 -17.54
N ALA A 98 -7.34 -15.09 -18.82
CA ALA A 98 -6.91 -16.00 -19.88
C ALA A 98 -5.39 -16.26 -19.89
N ALA A 99 -4.59 -15.28 -19.44
CA ALA A 99 -3.14 -15.33 -19.51
C ALA A 99 -2.47 -16.04 -18.31
N TRP A 100 -3.06 -15.99 -17.12
CA TRP A 100 -2.42 -16.46 -15.88
C TRP A 100 -3.15 -17.65 -15.24
N ASN A 101 -2.46 -18.33 -14.32
CA ASN A 101 -3.07 -19.39 -13.52
C ASN A 101 -4.11 -18.80 -12.57
N THR A 102 -5.34 -19.31 -12.59
CA THR A 102 -6.46 -18.78 -11.81
C THR A 102 -6.22 -18.84 -10.31
N THR A 103 -5.65 -19.92 -9.78
CA THR A 103 -5.33 -20.03 -8.35
C THR A 103 -4.30 -18.98 -7.90
N LEU A 104 -3.29 -18.70 -8.74
CA LEU A 104 -2.31 -17.63 -8.44
C LEU A 104 -2.93 -16.25 -8.58
N LEU A 105 -3.85 -16.04 -9.52
CA LEU A 105 -4.62 -14.80 -9.64
C LEU A 105 -5.48 -14.55 -8.41
N ASP A 106 -6.23 -15.55 -7.93
CA ASP A 106 -7.08 -15.42 -6.75
C ASP A 106 -6.26 -15.04 -5.50
N GLN A 107 -5.07 -15.63 -5.36
CA GLN A 107 -4.12 -15.26 -4.30
C GLN A 107 -3.59 -13.84 -4.46
N LEU A 108 -3.35 -13.39 -5.70
CA LEU A 108 -2.87 -12.05 -6.00
C LEU A 108 -3.93 -11.01 -5.68
N HIS A 109 -5.18 -11.27 -6.10
CA HIS A 109 -6.33 -10.42 -5.81
C HIS A 109 -6.55 -10.31 -4.30
N SER A 110 -6.50 -11.43 -3.57
CA SER A 110 -6.62 -11.42 -2.11
C SER A 110 -5.52 -10.60 -1.44
N GLY A 111 -4.27 -10.78 -1.89
CA GLY A 111 -3.12 -10.03 -1.35
C GLY A 111 -3.19 -8.54 -1.64
N LEU A 112 -3.55 -8.15 -2.86
CA LEU A 112 -3.71 -6.75 -3.26
C LEU A 112 -4.90 -6.09 -2.55
N SER A 113 -6.02 -6.78 -2.39
CA SER A 113 -7.18 -6.28 -1.65
C SER A 113 -6.80 -5.96 -0.21
N GLN A 114 -6.10 -6.88 0.47
CA GLN A 114 -5.64 -6.65 1.84
C GLN A 114 -4.70 -5.43 1.94
N GLN A 115 -3.80 -5.24 0.97
CA GLN A 115 -2.90 -4.09 0.96
C GLN A 115 -3.64 -2.76 0.70
N LEU A 116 -4.67 -2.77 -0.15
CA LEU A 116 -5.52 -1.61 -0.39
C LEU A 116 -6.32 -1.22 0.86
N ASP A 117 -6.93 -2.20 1.53
CA ASP A 117 -7.65 -1.98 2.79
C ASP A 117 -6.72 -1.35 3.86
N ASP A 118 -5.50 -1.89 4.01
CA ASP A 118 -4.50 -1.35 4.94
C ASP A 118 -4.16 0.13 4.62
N LEU A 119 -4.02 0.49 3.33
CA LEU A 119 -3.71 1.86 2.91
C LEU A 119 -4.90 2.80 3.04
N GLU A 120 -6.13 2.32 2.82
CA GLU A 120 -7.33 3.13 2.97
C GLU A 120 -7.52 3.57 4.43
N THR A 121 -7.22 2.68 5.41
CA THR A 121 -7.22 3.08 6.83
C THR A 121 -6.27 4.24 7.13
N CYS A 122 -5.11 4.29 6.45
CA CYS A 122 -4.17 5.40 6.58
C CYS A 122 -4.67 6.70 5.95
N LEU A 123 -5.37 6.61 4.81
CA LEU A 123 -5.89 7.77 4.10
C LEU A 123 -7.09 8.41 4.81
N VAL A 124 -7.91 7.61 5.51
CA VAL A 124 -9.03 8.09 6.32
C VAL A 124 -8.56 8.78 7.61
N GLN A 125 -7.37 8.46 8.10
CA GLN A 125 -6.79 8.99 9.35
C GLN A 125 -5.85 10.21 9.16
N ALA A 126 -5.50 10.54 7.91
CA ALA A 126 -4.63 11.66 7.55
C ALA A 126 -5.42 12.95 7.33
#